data_AF-A0A1I3Z3S5-F1
#
_entry.id   AF-A0A1I3Z3S5-F1
#
_cell.length_a   1.000
_cell.length_b   1.000
_cell.length_c   1.000
_cell.angle_alpha   90.00
_cell.angle_beta   90.00
_cell.angle_gamma   90.00
#
_symmetry.space_group_name_H-M   'P 1'
#
loop_
_entity.id
_entity.type
_entity.pdbx_description
1 polymer ?
#
loop_
_entity_poly.entity_id
_entity_poly.type
_entity_poly.pdbx_seq_one_letter_code
_entity_poly.pdbx_strand_id
1 'polypeptide(L)'
;MSDPLILTLQMEDATFAAFDGLRRRHFPETLNHIPAHATLFHHLPGEDPDAVVETVTALARAEQAPEIAVTGVRFTGRGVAYALESEPLTAFRARIAAAFRDRLTAQDRQGWRPHVTVQNKVKPETARALHASLAQGFSPSRFRAPGILLWRYLGGPWERLAAIPFGGAA
;
A
#
# COMPACT_ATOMS: atom_id res chain seq x y z
N MET A 1 14.40 -17.49 11.37
CA MET A 1 13.15 -17.11 10.70
C MET A 1 13.51 -16.05 9.68
N SER A 2 13.08 -16.18 8.42
CA SER A 2 13.35 -15.17 7.39
C SER A 2 12.49 -13.92 7.62
N ASP A 3 13.05 -12.75 7.33
CA ASP A 3 12.31 -11.49 7.39
C ASP A 3 11.12 -11.49 6.43
N PRO A 4 9.92 -11.07 6.87
CA PRO A 4 8.74 -11.13 6.05
C PRO A 4 8.80 -10.12 4.91
N LEU A 5 8.11 -10.45 3.81
CA LEU A 5 8.00 -9.55 2.67
C LEU A 5 6.70 -8.76 2.73
N ILE A 6 6.78 -7.50 2.32
CA ILE A 6 5.63 -6.59 2.22
C ILE A 6 5.42 -6.30 0.75
N LEU A 7 4.16 -6.37 0.31
CA LEU A 7 3.78 -6.02 -1.05
C LEU A 7 2.94 -4.75 -1.01
N THR A 8 3.36 -3.73 -1.77
CA THR A 8 2.64 -2.46 -1.87
C THR A 8 2.32 -2.11 -3.30
N LEU A 9 1.33 -1.25 -3.48
CA LEU A 9 1.02 -0.65 -4.77
C LEU A 9 2.10 0.36 -5.14
N GLN A 10 2.56 0.36 -6.39
CA GLN A 10 3.31 1.48 -6.95
C GLN A 10 2.31 2.55 -7.40
N MET A 11 2.55 3.80 -7.01
CA MET A 11 1.77 4.95 -7.46
C MET A 11 2.55 5.67 -8.56
N GLU A 12 1.85 6.39 -9.44
CA GLU A 12 2.48 7.38 -10.33
C GLU A 12 3.25 8.44 -9.51
N ASP A 13 4.35 8.96 -10.07
CA ASP A 13 5.30 9.83 -9.37
C ASP A 13 4.63 11.05 -8.73
N ALA A 14 3.71 11.70 -9.44
CA ALA A 14 2.98 12.86 -8.92
C ALA A 14 2.09 12.51 -7.72
N THR A 15 1.37 11.39 -7.79
CA THR A 15 0.53 10.89 -6.70
C THR A 15 1.37 10.46 -5.50
N PHE A 16 2.48 9.75 -5.77
CA PHE A 16 3.45 9.37 -4.73
C PHE A 16 4.00 10.61 -4.01
N ALA A 17 4.50 11.59 -4.75
CA ALA A 17 5.06 12.82 -4.19
C ALA A 17 4.04 13.59 -3.35
N ALA A 18 2.77 13.63 -3.78
CA ALA A 18 1.70 14.27 -3.02
C ALA A 18 1.45 13.59 -1.67
N PHE A 19 1.29 12.26 -1.65
CA PHE A 19 1.08 11.52 -0.41
C PHE A 19 2.31 11.49 0.49
N ASP A 20 3.50 11.39 -0.09
CA ASP A 20 4.76 11.43 0.66
C ASP A 20 4.98 12.80 1.31
N GLY A 21 4.63 13.88 0.61
CA GLY A 21 4.60 15.23 1.17
C GLY A 21 3.61 15.36 2.33
N LEU A 22 2.42 14.75 2.25
CA LEU A 22 1.46 14.72 3.35
C LEU A 22 2.03 13.96 4.57
N ARG A 23 2.69 12.82 4.36
CA ARG A 23 3.35 12.08 5.43
C ARG A 23 4.44 12.89 6.09
N ARG A 24 5.33 13.51 5.32
CA ARG A 24 6.39 14.38 5.87
C ARG A 24 5.83 15.54 6.70
N ARG A 25 4.68 16.09 6.33
CA ARG A 25 4.03 17.19 7.07
C ARG A 25 3.29 16.76 8.33
N HIS A 26 2.70 15.55 8.35
CA HIS A 26 1.70 15.18 9.36
C HIS A 26 2.03 13.94 10.18
N PHE A 27 2.91 13.08 9.70
CA PHE A 27 3.38 11.91 10.42
C PHE A 27 4.48 12.34 11.41
N PRO A 28 4.50 11.84 12.66
CA PRO A 28 5.60 12.13 13.58
C PRO A 28 6.96 11.80 12.95
N GLU A 29 7.85 12.79 12.86
CA GLU A 29 9.13 12.69 12.15
C GLU A 29 9.96 11.49 12.64
N THR A 30 10.04 11.32 13.96
CA THR A 30 10.77 10.22 14.62
C THR A 30 10.19 8.84 14.36
N LEU A 31 9.02 8.73 13.72
CA LEU A 31 8.35 7.48 13.36
C LEU A 31 8.18 7.31 11.84
N ASN A 32 8.52 8.33 11.05
CA ASN A 32 8.27 8.37 9.60
C ASN A 32 9.48 7.86 8.81
N HIS A 33 9.77 6.56 8.94
CA HIS A 33 10.96 5.94 8.34
C HIS A 33 10.73 5.32 6.96
N ILE A 34 9.49 5.27 6.50
CA ILE A 34 9.11 4.63 5.23
C ILE A 34 8.29 5.58 4.36
N PRO A 35 8.44 5.51 3.03
CA PRO A 35 7.75 6.39 2.10
C PRO A 35 6.24 6.18 2.12
N ALA A 36 5.48 7.06 1.46
CA ALA A 36 4.06 6.80 1.21
C ALA A 36 3.83 5.46 0.50
N HIS A 37 2.84 4.72 0.96
CA HIS A 37 2.53 3.38 0.45
C HIS A 37 1.05 3.05 0.63
N ALA A 38 0.57 2.14 -0.22
CA ALA A 38 -0.68 1.43 -0.04
C ALA A 38 -0.39 -0.07 0.00
N THR A 39 -0.63 -0.71 1.14
CA THR A 39 -0.25 -2.11 1.37
C THR A 39 -1.27 -3.08 0.76
N LEU A 40 -0.80 -4.05 -0.01
CA LEU A 40 -1.58 -5.21 -0.47
C LEU A 40 -1.44 -6.36 0.53
N PHE A 41 -0.21 -6.65 0.95
CA PHE A 41 0.11 -7.70 1.92
C PHE A 41 1.17 -7.20 2.91
N HIS A 42 0.97 -7.49 4.20
CA HIS A 42 1.89 -7.09 5.27
C HIS A 42 2.93 -8.18 5.55
N HIS A 43 2.64 -9.42 5.17
CA HIS A 43 3.48 -10.55 5.49
C HIS A 43 3.30 -11.66 4.44
N LEU A 44 4.08 -11.55 3.38
CA LEU A 44 4.39 -12.65 2.48
C LEU A 44 5.62 -13.44 2.96
N PRO A 45 5.73 -14.72 2.59
CA PRO A 45 6.93 -15.54 2.70
C PRO A 45 8.26 -14.83 2.45
N GLY A 46 9.23 -15.01 3.35
CA GLY A 46 10.55 -14.38 3.27
C GLY A 46 11.70 -15.32 2.91
N GLU A 47 11.46 -16.62 2.88
CA GLU A 47 12.45 -17.68 2.71
C GLU A 47 13.03 -17.69 1.30
N ASP A 48 12.19 -17.38 0.31
CA ASP A 48 12.54 -17.31 -1.10
C ASP A 48 11.84 -16.10 -1.75
N PRO A 49 12.47 -14.90 -1.71
CA PRO A 49 11.94 -13.71 -2.34
C PRO A 49 11.82 -13.82 -3.87
N ASP A 50 12.71 -14.58 -4.52
CA ASP A 50 12.72 -14.72 -5.97
C ASP A 50 11.49 -15.50 -6.44
N ALA A 51 11.11 -16.56 -5.73
CA ALA A 51 9.85 -17.28 -5.99
C ALA A 51 8.61 -16.40 -5.79
N VAL A 52 8.65 -15.48 -4.81
CA VAL A 52 7.57 -14.49 -4.62
C VAL A 52 7.53 -13.52 -5.80
N VAL A 53 8.68 -12.99 -6.24
CA VAL A 53 8.78 -12.10 -7.40
C VAL A 53 8.27 -12.80 -8.66
N GLU A 54 8.67 -14.04 -8.92
CA GLU A 54 8.24 -14.82 -10.08
C GLU A 54 6.72 -15.01 -10.10
N THR A 55 6.15 -15.51 -9.00
CA THR A 55 4.70 -15.74 -8.87
C THR A 55 3.92 -14.45 -9.10
N VAL A 56 4.34 -13.36 -8.45
CA VAL A 56 3.67 -12.07 -8.51
C VAL A 56 3.82 -11.42 -9.90
N THR A 57 4.97 -11.59 -10.55
CA THR A 57 5.21 -11.12 -11.92
C THR A 57 4.32 -11.84 -12.93
N ALA A 58 4.19 -13.17 -12.83
CA ALA A 58 3.32 -13.94 -13.70
C ALA A 58 1.86 -13.46 -13.62
N LEU A 59 1.38 -13.18 -12.40
CA LEU A 59 0.04 -12.62 -12.19
C LEU A 59 -0.08 -11.18 -12.72
N ALA A 60 0.92 -10.32 -12.48
CA ALA A 60 0.88 -8.91 -12.87
C ALA A 60 0.92 -8.72 -14.39
N ARG A 61 1.60 -9.59 -15.13
CA ARG A 61 1.67 -9.55 -16.61
C ARG A 61 0.33 -9.77 -17.30
N ALA A 62 -0.58 -10.48 -16.65
CA ALA A 62 -1.94 -10.72 -17.15
C ALA A 62 -2.89 -9.53 -16.91
N GLU A 63 -2.46 -8.53 -16.15
CA GLU A 63 -3.27 -7.36 -15.81
C GLU A 63 -2.92 -6.14 -16.65
N GLN A 64 -3.92 -5.30 -16.90
CA GLN A 64 -3.67 -3.91 -17.23
C GLN A 64 -3.36 -3.13 -15.95
N ALA A 65 -2.55 -2.08 -16.06
CA ALA A 65 -2.32 -1.14 -14.95
C ALA A 65 -3.67 -0.60 -14.43
N PRO A 66 -4.06 -0.92 -13.18
CA PRO A 66 -5.38 -0.58 -12.69
C PRO A 66 -5.49 0.91 -12.40
N GLU A 67 -6.64 1.49 -12.71
CA GLU A 67 -7.03 2.81 -12.22
C GLU A 67 -7.48 2.69 -10.76
N ILE A 68 -7.04 3.64 -9.94
CA ILE A 68 -7.32 3.71 -8.51
C ILE A 68 -8.04 5.02 -8.21
N ALA A 69 -9.23 4.91 -7.61
CA ALA A 69 -9.95 6.06 -7.09
C ALA A 69 -9.49 6.36 -5.67
N VAL A 70 -9.18 7.63 -5.40
CA VAL A 70 -9.05 8.17 -4.05
C VAL A 70 -10.42 8.71 -3.66
N THR A 71 -11.12 8.05 -2.75
CA THR A 71 -12.57 8.28 -2.53
C THR A 71 -12.91 9.03 -1.27
N GLY A 72 -11.97 9.18 -0.33
CA GLY A 72 -12.21 9.96 0.88
C GLY A 72 -11.04 10.00 1.84
N VAL A 73 -11.22 10.81 2.89
CA VAL A 73 -10.30 10.89 4.03
C VAL A 73 -10.93 10.19 5.23
N ARG A 74 -10.18 9.29 5.85
CA ARG A 74 -10.63 8.42 6.94
C ARG A 74 -9.90 8.73 8.23
N PHE A 75 -10.67 8.93 9.29
CA PHE A 75 -10.17 8.90 10.64
C PHE A 75 -9.96 7.44 11.09
N THR A 76 -8.79 7.16 11.68
CA THR A 76 -8.41 5.80 12.12
C THR A 76 -8.27 5.68 13.63
N GLY A 77 -8.81 6.65 14.38
CA GLY A 77 -8.71 6.73 15.84
C GLY A 77 -7.46 7.46 16.33
N ARG A 78 -6.28 7.09 15.79
CA ARG A 78 -4.98 7.71 16.14
C ARG A 78 -4.18 8.17 14.93
N GLY A 79 -4.88 8.39 13.81
CA GLY A 79 -4.28 8.74 12.54
C GLY A 79 -5.31 9.09 11.48
N VAL A 80 -4.79 9.41 10.30
CA VAL A 80 -5.57 9.79 9.13
C VAL A 80 -5.03 9.04 7.90
N ALA A 81 -5.93 8.52 7.10
CA ALA A 81 -5.60 7.81 5.87
C ALA A 81 -6.53 8.20 4.72
N TYR A 82 -6.04 8.15 3.49
CA TYR A 82 -6.86 8.30 2.29
C TYR A 82 -7.38 6.94 1.85
N ALA A 83 -8.68 6.83 1.63
CA ALA A 83 -9.32 5.61 1.14
C ALA A 83 -9.05 5.43 -0.35
N LEU A 84 -8.70 4.21 -0.74
CA LEU A 84 -8.54 3.83 -2.13
C LEU A 84 -9.62 2.82 -2.51
N GLU A 85 -10.08 2.89 -3.76
CA GLU A 85 -11.01 1.93 -4.34
C GLU A 85 -10.57 1.58 -5.77
N SER A 86 -10.59 0.29 -6.08
CA SER A 86 -10.33 -0.24 -7.42
C SER A 86 -10.74 -1.70 -7.45
N GLU A 87 -11.76 -2.02 -8.24
CA GLU A 87 -12.21 -3.39 -8.43
C GLU A 87 -11.12 -4.26 -9.09
N PRO A 88 -10.43 -3.83 -10.18
CA PRO A 88 -9.33 -4.59 -10.76
C PRO A 88 -8.21 -4.88 -9.76
N LEU A 89 -7.83 -3.89 -8.93
CA LEU A 89 -6.80 -4.10 -7.91
C LEU A 89 -7.26 -5.09 -6.83
N THR A 90 -8.54 -5.04 -6.44
CA THR A 90 -9.13 -5.98 -5.47
C THR A 90 -9.12 -7.41 -6.02
N ALA A 91 -9.49 -7.60 -7.29
CA ALA A 91 -9.42 -8.88 -7.97
C ALA A 91 -7.97 -9.39 -8.09
N PHE A 92 -7.03 -8.52 -8.42
CA PHE A 92 -5.60 -8.84 -8.49
C PHE A 92 -5.06 -9.31 -7.13
N ARG A 93 -5.35 -8.57 -6.06
CA ARG A 93 -4.97 -8.99 -4.70
C ARG A 93 -5.58 -10.33 -4.33
N ALA A 94 -6.84 -10.60 -4.68
CA ALA A 94 -7.48 -11.88 -4.40
C ALA A 94 -6.77 -13.06 -5.09
N ARG A 95 -6.27 -12.86 -6.31
CA ARG A 95 -5.47 -13.86 -7.04
C ARG A 95 -4.11 -14.12 -6.38
N ILE A 96 -3.42 -13.08 -5.93
CA ILE A 96 -2.21 -13.25 -5.11
C ILE A 96 -2.54 -14.01 -3.82
N ALA A 97 -3.63 -13.63 -3.14
CA ALA A 97 -4.02 -14.28 -1.89
C ALA A 97 -4.33 -15.78 -2.08
N ALA A 98 -4.88 -16.16 -3.24
CA ALA A 98 -5.10 -17.55 -3.60
C ALA A 98 -3.78 -18.30 -3.82
N ALA A 99 -2.80 -17.68 -4.50
CA ALA A 99 -1.48 -18.27 -4.76
C ALA A 99 -0.68 -18.52 -3.46
N PHE A 100 -0.84 -17.65 -2.46
CA PHE A 100 -0.15 -17.77 -1.17
C PHE A 100 -1.04 -18.31 -0.05
N ARG A 101 -2.19 -18.91 -0.38
CA ARG A 101 -3.26 -19.23 0.58
C ARG A 101 -2.74 -19.87 1.87
N ASP A 102 -1.95 -20.92 1.80
CA ASP A 102 -1.54 -21.66 3.01
C ASP A 102 -0.46 -20.94 3.83
N ARG A 103 0.08 -19.85 3.30
CA ARG A 103 1.22 -19.11 3.84
C ARG A 103 0.86 -17.71 4.34
N LEU A 104 -0.36 -17.24 4.11
CA LEU A 104 -0.80 -15.93 4.58
C LEU A 104 -1.03 -15.90 6.10
N THR A 105 -0.73 -14.76 6.71
CA THR A 105 -1.17 -14.48 8.09
C THR A 105 -2.68 -14.29 8.19
N ALA A 106 -3.24 -14.36 9.40
CA ALA A 106 -4.64 -14.01 9.62
C ALA A 106 -4.98 -12.58 9.16
N GLN A 107 -4.05 -11.63 9.36
CA GLN A 107 -4.20 -10.23 8.92
C GLN A 107 -4.35 -10.11 7.40
N ASP A 108 -3.60 -10.89 6.64
CA ASP A 108 -3.63 -10.81 5.17
C ASP A 108 -4.76 -11.66 4.54
N ARG A 109 -5.37 -12.58 5.30
CA ARG A 109 -6.55 -13.37 4.87
C ARG A 109 -7.88 -12.62 5.02
N GLN A 110 -7.96 -11.63 5.90
CA GLN A 110 -9.20 -10.91 6.18
C GLN A 110 -9.59 -9.92 5.05
N GLY A 111 -10.77 -9.29 5.19
CA GLY A 111 -11.23 -8.27 4.27
C GLY A 111 -10.24 -7.11 4.09
N TRP A 112 -9.98 -6.74 2.85
CA TRP A 112 -8.98 -5.74 2.49
C TRP A 112 -9.60 -4.38 2.18
N ARG A 113 -9.02 -3.33 2.74
CA ARG A 113 -9.45 -1.94 2.54
C ARG A 113 -8.21 -1.10 2.21
N PRO A 114 -7.87 -0.92 0.93
CA PRO A 114 -6.65 -0.22 0.55
C PRO A 114 -6.72 1.24 0.96
N HIS A 115 -5.59 1.76 1.43
CA HIS A 115 -5.49 3.13 1.91
C HIS A 115 -4.03 3.60 1.91
N VAL A 116 -3.84 4.91 1.91
CA VAL A 116 -2.55 5.56 2.16
C VAL A 116 -2.59 6.26 3.49
N THR A 117 -1.77 5.83 4.44
CA THR A 117 -1.72 6.47 5.76
C THR A 117 -0.82 7.71 5.71
N VAL A 118 -1.36 8.87 6.07
CA VAL A 118 -0.63 10.14 6.13
C VAL A 118 -0.27 10.58 7.56
N GLN A 119 -0.93 9.99 8.56
CA GLN A 119 -0.62 10.18 9.97
C GLN A 119 -1.03 8.93 10.77
N ASN A 120 -0.23 8.53 11.75
CA ASN A 120 -0.61 7.50 12.72
C ASN A 120 0.16 7.71 14.05
N LYS A 121 -0.25 7.00 15.09
CA LYS A 121 0.39 6.98 16.42
C LYS A 121 0.37 8.33 17.16
N VAL A 122 -0.49 9.27 16.75
CA VAL A 122 -0.67 10.54 17.46
C VAL A 122 -1.79 10.44 18.51
N LYS A 123 -2.04 11.53 19.24
CA LYS A 123 -3.21 11.67 20.12
C LYS A 123 -4.49 11.76 19.28
N PRO A 124 -5.63 11.19 19.75
CA PRO A 124 -6.90 11.22 19.01
C PRO A 124 -7.35 12.62 18.59
N GLU A 125 -7.11 13.63 19.42
CA GLU A 125 -7.50 15.03 19.17
C GLU A 125 -6.70 15.61 18.01
N THR A 126 -5.39 15.34 17.95
CA THR A 126 -4.51 15.72 16.84
C THR A 126 -4.98 15.09 15.53
N ALA A 127 -5.29 13.79 15.55
CA ALA A 127 -5.77 13.08 14.37
C ALA A 127 -7.17 13.56 13.93
N ARG A 128 -8.05 13.90 14.87
CA ARG A 128 -9.38 14.44 14.56
C ARG A 128 -9.30 15.83 13.92
N ALA A 129 -8.42 16.70 14.43
CA ALA A 129 -8.19 18.02 13.85
C ALA A 129 -7.64 17.92 12.42
N LEU A 130 -6.66 17.04 12.18
CA LEU A 130 -6.13 16.81 10.83
C LEU A 130 -7.19 16.21 9.90
N HIS A 131 -7.97 15.23 10.38
CA HIS A 131 -9.05 14.63 9.59
C HIS A 131 -10.06 15.67 9.15
N ALA A 132 -10.52 16.54 10.04
CA ALA A 132 -11.45 17.61 9.72
C ALA A 132 -10.89 18.58 8.65
N SER A 133 -9.63 19.00 8.80
CA SER A 133 -8.96 19.89 7.85
C SER A 133 -8.82 19.25 6.47
N LEU A 134 -8.33 18.00 6.39
CA LEU A 134 -8.14 17.31 5.12
C LEU A 134 -9.48 16.94 4.46
N ALA A 135 -10.51 16.60 5.25
CA ALA A 135 -11.84 16.29 4.72
C ALA A 135 -12.52 17.51 4.10
N GLN A 136 -12.32 18.71 4.67
CA GLN A 136 -12.90 19.94 4.11
C GLN A 136 -12.33 20.30 2.74
N GLY A 137 -11.03 20.05 2.52
CA GLY A 137 -10.36 20.27 1.24
C GLY A 137 -10.34 19.07 0.31
N PHE A 138 -11.03 17.98 0.67
CA PHE A 138 -10.97 16.75 -0.12
C PHE A 138 -11.80 16.87 -1.40
N SER A 139 -11.18 16.52 -2.53
CA SER A 139 -11.86 16.26 -3.79
C SER A 139 -11.48 14.87 -4.30
N PRO A 140 -12.44 14.05 -4.74
CA PRO A 140 -12.15 12.76 -5.36
C PRO A 140 -11.18 12.92 -6.53
N SER A 141 -10.24 11.99 -6.62
CA SER A 141 -9.24 11.95 -7.70
C SER A 141 -8.95 10.51 -8.11
N ARG A 142 -8.26 10.34 -9.23
CA ARG A 142 -7.87 9.05 -9.76
C ARG A 142 -6.42 9.08 -10.20
N PHE A 143 -5.75 7.94 -10.11
CA PHE A 143 -4.39 7.74 -10.62
C PHE A 143 -4.27 6.32 -11.17
N ARG A 144 -3.28 6.07 -12.03
CA ARG A 144 -2.96 4.71 -12.47
C ARG A 144 -1.86 4.13 -11.59
N ALA A 145 -1.96 2.84 -11.28
CA ALA A 145 -0.87 2.12 -10.63
C ALA A 145 -0.01 1.43 -11.70
N PRO A 146 1.23 1.88 -11.97
CA PRO A 146 2.07 1.27 -13.00
C PRO A 146 2.59 -0.12 -12.61
N GLY A 147 2.53 -0.47 -11.32
CA GLY A 147 3.06 -1.73 -10.83
C GLY A 147 2.83 -1.95 -9.34
N ILE A 148 3.63 -2.86 -8.80
CA ILE A 148 3.70 -3.21 -7.37
C ILE A 148 5.16 -3.27 -6.94
N LEU A 149 5.39 -3.02 -5.66
CA LEU A 149 6.71 -2.99 -5.07
C LEU A 149 6.79 -4.08 -4.00
N LEU A 150 7.86 -4.85 -4.05
CA LEU A 150 8.17 -5.86 -3.05
C LEU A 150 9.27 -5.33 -2.13
N TRP A 151 9.05 -5.49 -0.83
CA TRP A 151 9.93 -4.99 0.21
C TRP A 151 10.27 -6.09 1.21
N ARG A 152 11.48 -6.03 1.78
CA ARG A 152 11.85 -6.79 2.98
C ARG A 152 11.61 -5.94 4.22
N TYR A 153 10.95 -6.52 5.22
CA TYR A 153 10.72 -5.86 6.51
C TYR A 153 11.88 -6.10 7.47
N LEU A 154 12.66 -5.07 7.77
CA LEU A 154 13.86 -5.16 8.63
C LEU A 154 13.58 -4.65 10.05
N GLY A 155 12.42 -5.00 10.62
CA GLY A 155 12.03 -4.58 11.98
C GLY A 155 11.61 -3.11 12.11
N GLY A 156 11.35 -2.43 11.00
CA GLY A 156 10.99 -1.01 10.97
C GLY A 156 11.26 -0.41 9.59
N PRO A 157 12.54 -0.28 9.19
CA PRO A 157 12.90 0.10 7.83
C PRO A 157 12.51 -0.99 6.83
N TRP A 158 12.24 -0.56 5.60
CA TRP A 158 11.91 -1.44 4.48
C TRP A 158 13.00 -1.34 3.41
N GLU A 159 13.50 -2.47 2.97
CA GLU A 159 14.42 -2.57 1.83
C GLU A 159 13.62 -2.94 0.57
N ARG A 160 13.74 -2.17 -0.51
CA ARG A 160 13.06 -2.50 -1.77
C ARG A 160 13.81 -3.64 -2.46
N LEU A 161 13.12 -4.76 -2.70
CA LEU A 161 13.66 -5.91 -3.40
C LEU A 161 13.34 -5.90 -4.89
N ALA A 162 12.12 -5.51 -5.27
CA ALA A 162 11.68 -5.52 -6.65
C ALA A 162 10.63 -4.43 -6.94
N ALA A 163 10.59 -4.01 -8.21
CA ALA A 163 9.48 -3.30 -8.80
C ALA A 163 8.93 -4.14 -9.96
N ILE A 164 7.65 -4.48 -9.89
CA ILE A 164 7.00 -5.42 -10.80
C ILE A 164 5.91 -4.62 -11.54
N PRO A 165 6.10 -4.30 -12.84
CA PRO A 165 5.10 -3.57 -13.60
C PRO A 165 3.86 -4.43 -13.84
N PHE A 166 2.70 -3.77 -13.95
CA PHE A 166 1.52 -4.41 -14.52
C PHE A 166 1.64 -4.47 -16.04
N GLY A 167 1.09 -5.54 -16.62
CA GLY A 167 1.17 -5.82 -18.04
C GLY A 167 2.51 -6.45 -18.45
N GLY A 168 2.52 -7.08 -19.61
CA GLY A 168 3.74 -7.39 -20.34
C GLY A 168 3.98 -6.30 -21.38
N ALA A 169 5.24 -5.89 -21.57
CA ALA A 169 5.62 -5.43 -22.90
C ALA A 169 5.20 -6.54 -23.88
N ALA A 170 4.35 -6.21 -24.84
CA ALA A 170 4.09 -7.07 -25.98
C ALA A 170 5.39 -7.31 -26.75
#